data_AF-A0ABD4EMZ7-F1
#
_entry.id   AF-A0ABD4EMZ7-F1
#
_cell.length_a   1.000
_cell.length_b   1.000
_cell.length_c   1.000
_cell.angle_alpha   90.00
_cell.angle_beta   90.00
_cell.angle_gamma   90.00
#
_symmetry.space_group_name_H-M   'P 1'
#
loop_
_entity.id
_entity.type
_entity.pdbx_description
1 polymer ?
#
loop_
_entity_poly.entity_id
_entity_poly.type
_entity_poly.pdbx_seq_one_letter_code
_entity_poly.pdbx_strand_id
1 'polypeptide(L)'
;MKLPLKRIFTLALVGLLSACTSQISINDVLPQQELDRSIYLRGDFTLWDAEPQYQFQQVGPALYQAQVRFSTPGKVYEFKIADADFSEGFNCGYSDSQPSGQSLTLGQSTRADCNTIYNYFSYTPAIKGSYIVSIDFSDYDEPQVTITKK
;
A
#
# COMPACT_ATOMS: atom_id res chain seq x y z
N MET A 1 66.12 36.24 20.19
CA MET A 1 67.15 35.18 20.31
C MET A 1 66.81 34.32 21.52
N LYS A 2 66.79 32.98 21.34
CA LYS A 2 66.59 31.89 22.33
C LYS A 2 65.13 31.52 22.68
N LEU A 3 64.65 30.45 22.03
CA LEU A 3 63.69 29.47 22.58
C LEU A 3 64.50 28.29 23.18
N PRO A 4 64.02 27.65 24.26
CA PRO A 4 64.00 26.18 24.28
C PRO A 4 62.75 25.63 25.00
N LEU A 5 61.90 24.81 24.37
CA LEU A 5 62.00 23.38 24.05
C LEU A 5 61.17 22.50 25.02
N LYS A 6 60.38 21.60 24.40
CA LYS A 6 59.86 20.29 24.87
C LYS A 6 58.51 20.24 25.61
N ARG A 7 57.51 19.65 24.94
CA ARG A 7 57.00 18.29 25.26
C ARG A 7 56.06 17.78 24.15
N ILE A 8 56.35 16.56 23.70
CA ILE A 8 55.58 15.73 22.77
C ILE A 8 54.40 15.13 23.54
N PHE A 9 53.17 15.11 22.99
CA PHE A 9 52.14 14.12 23.33
C PHE A 9 51.15 13.91 22.17
N THR A 10 51.42 12.82 21.44
CA THR A 10 50.51 11.77 20.95
C THR A 10 49.17 12.13 20.27
N LEU A 11 49.09 11.72 19.00
CA LEU A 11 47.89 11.41 18.22
C LEU A 11 46.87 10.56 19.01
N ALA A 12 45.60 10.93 18.94
CA ALA A 12 44.49 10.00 19.12
C ALA A 12 43.41 10.33 18.07
N LEU A 13 43.46 9.60 16.95
CA LEU A 13 42.43 9.60 15.92
C LEU A 13 41.28 8.72 16.43
N VAL A 14 40.22 9.35 16.94
CA VAL A 14 38.98 8.65 17.33
C VAL A 14 38.17 8.40 16.06
N GLY A 15 38.33 7.21 15.48
CA GLY A 15 37.46 6.72 14.42
C GLY A 15 36.09 6.38 14.98
N LEU A 16 35.09 7.22 14.68
CA LEU A 16 33.69 6.91 14.89
C LEU A 16 33.27 5.90 13.82
N LEU A 17 33.37 4.60 14.12
CA LEU A 17 32.71 3.57 13.33
C LEU A 17 31.21 3.64 13.64
N SER A 18 30.45 4.37 12.82
CA SER A 18 29.00 4.28 12.81
C SER A 18 28.61 2.90 12.26
N ALA A 19 28.40 1.94 13.15
CA ALA A 19 27.74 0.70 12.80
C ALA A 19 26.27 1.02 12.51
N CYS A 20 25.91 1.11 11.22
CA CYS A 20 24.52 1.06 10.80
C CYS A 20 23.99 -0.34 11.12
N THR A 21 23.39 -0.51 12.29
CA THR A 21 22.60 -1.70 12.59
C THR A 21 21.30 -1.59 11.79
N SER A 22 21.27 -2.21 10.62
CA SER A 22 20.02 -2.46 9.92
C SER A 22 19.25 -3.49 10.75
N GLN A 23 18.20 -3.04 11.46
CA GLN A 23 17.25 -3.95 12.07
C GLN A 23 16.53 -4.68 10.94
N ILE A 24 16.98 -5.90 10.64
CA ILE A 24 16.30 -6.80 9.71
C ILE A 24 14.99 -7.20 10.36
N SER A 25 13.87 -6.82 9.74
CA SER A 25 12.55 -7.25 10.20
C SER A 25 12.37 -8.72 9.84
N ILE A 26 11.73 -9.49 10.73
CA ILE A 26 11.50 -10.93 10.54
C ILE A 26 10.62 -11.20 9.30
N ASN A 27 9.87 -10.18 8.85
CA ASN A 27 9.06 -10.22 7.63
C ASN A 27 9.90 -10.23 6.34
N ASP A 28 11.20 -9.88 6.39
CA ASP A 28 12.09 -9.89 5.21
C ASP A 28 12.63 -11.30 4.86
N VAL A 29 12.49 -12.27 5.77
CA VAL A 29 13.06 -13.63 5.63
C VAL A 29 11.99 -14.67 5.31
N LEU A 30 10.72 -14.39 5.63
CA LEU A 30 9.60 -15.26 5.26
C LEU A 30 9.19 -14.98 3.82
N PRO A 31 8.93 -16.01 3.00
CA PRO A 31 8.37 -15.79 1.67
C PRO A 31 7.05 -15.04 1.85
N GLN A 32 7.00 -13.79 1.37
CA GLN A 32 5.77 -13.02 1.36
C GLN A 32 4.72 -13.80 0.58
N GLN A 33 3.56 -13.98 1.21
CA GLN A 33 2.52 -14.83 0.69
C GLN A 33 1.97 -14.25 -0.62
N GLU A 34 2.24 -14.92 -1.73
CA GLU A 34 1.50 -14.68 -2.96
C GLU A 34 0.03 -15.07 -2.75
N LEU A 35 -0.88 -14.30 -3.34
CA LEU A 35 -2.29 -14.64 -3.30
C LEU A 35 -2.52 -15.96 -4.03
N ASP A 36 -3.26 -16.88 -3.42
CA ASP A 36 -3.58 -18.19 -3.99
C ASP A 36 -4.69 -18.12 -5.07
N ARG A 37 -5.22 -16.92 -5.32
CA ARG A 37 -6.33 -16.66 -6.23
C ARG A 37 -6.29 -15.25 -6.81
N SER A 38 -7.05 -15.05 -7.88
CA SER A 38 -7.27 -13.75 -8.48
C SER A 38 -8.18 -12.87 -7.63
N ILE A 39 -7.79 -11.61 -7.46
CA ILE A 39 -8.65 -10.55 -6.91
C ILE A 39 -8.85 -9.44 -7.95
N TYR A 40 -9.99 -8.77 -7.86
CA TYR A 40 -10.48 -7.82 -8.85
C TYR A 40 -10.90 -6.53 -8.17
N LEU A 41 -10.74 -5.42 -8.89
CA LEU A 41 -11.36 -4.16 -8.53
C LEU A 41 -12.82 -4.19 -9.02
N ARG A 42 -13.76 -4.34 -8.08
CA ARG A 42 -15.19 -4.52 -8.37
C ARG A 42 -15.97 -3.32 -7.85
N GLY A 43 -16.84 -2.72 -8.64
CA GLY A 43 -17.61 -1.55 -8.18
C GLY A 43 -18.63 -1.08 -9.20
N ASP A 44 -19.10 0.16 -9.06
CA ASP A 44 -20.11 0.75 -9.94
C ASP A 44 -19.78 0.62 -11.44
N PHE A 45 -18.49 0.71 -11.78
CA PHE A 45 -17.99 0.65 -13.16
C PHE A 45 -17.87 -0.77 -13.72
N THR A 46 -18.00 -1.80 -12.89
CA THR A 46 -18.09 -3.21 -13.30
C THR A 46 -19.47 -3.82 -13.03
N LEU A 47 -20.43 -3.03 -12.53
CA LEU A 47 -21.68 -3.56 -11.96
C LEU A 47 -21.43 -4.66 -10.92
N TRP A 48 -20.32 -4.53 -10.18
CA TRP A 48 -19.82 -5.50 -9.20
C TRP A 48 -19.34 -6.84 -9.78
N ASP A 49 -19.18 -7.00 -11.09
CA ASP A 49 -18.63 -8.22 -11.68
C ASP A 49 -17.09 -8.30 -11.58
N ALA A 50 -16.57 -9.53 -11.59
CA ALA A 50 -15.14 -9.85 -11.60
C ALA A 50 -14.57 -9.81 -13.02
N GLU A 51 -14.41 -8.60 -13.53
CA GLU A 51 -14.03 -8.35 -14.92
C GLU A 51 -12.51 -8.47 -15.13
N PRO A 52 -12.02 -9.25 -16.12
CA PRO A 52 -10.58 -9.50 -16.33
C PRO A 52 -9.73 -8.24 -16.48
N GLN A 53 -10.28 -7.19 -17.09
CA GLN A 53 -9.58 -5.90 -17.28
C GLN A 53 -9.32 -5.13 -15.98
N TYR A 54 -9.97 -5.53 -14.88
CA TYR A 54 -9.82 -4.96 -13.54
C TYR A 54 -9.19 -5.95 -12.54
N GLN A 55 -8.61 -7.06 -13.03
CA GLN A 55 -7.85 -7.99 -12.21
C GLN A 55 -6.57 -7.32 -11.70
N PHE A 56 -6.33 -7.43 -10.40
CA PHE A 56 -5.08 -6.98 -9.79
C PHE A 56 -3.90 -7.81 -10.27
N GLN A 57 -2.80 -7.14 -10.56
CA GLN A 57 -1.52 -7.74 -10.93
C GLN A 57 -0.50 -7.47 -9.82
N GLN A 58 0.29 -8.48 -9.48
CA GLN A 58 1.41 -8.28 -8.56
C GLN A 58 2.50 -7.44 -9.25
N VAL A 59 2.88 -6.33 -8.62
CA VAL A 59 3.90 -5.40 -9.15
C VAL A 59 5.10 -5.25 -8.22
N GLY A 60 5.03 -5.89 -7.05
CA GLY A 60 6.11 -5.91 -6.07
C GLY A 60 5.85 -6.94 -4.98
N PRO A 61 6.79 -7.05 -4.02
CA PRO A 61 6.62 -7.89 -2.84
C PRO A 61 5.35 -7.47 -2.10
N ALA A 62 4.38 -8.39 -1.97
CA ALA A 62 3.03 -8.18 -1.39
C ALA A 62 2.17 -7.03 -1.98
N LEU A 63 2.62 -6.38 -3.06
CA LEU A 63 1.96 -5.22 -3.66
C LEU A 63 1.25 -5.60 -4.95
N TYR A 64 -0.05 -5.34 -4.98
CA TYR A 64 -0.92 -5.63 -6.11
C TYR A 64 -1.59 -4.36 -6.62
N GLN A 65 -1.74 -4.23 -7.95
CA GLN A 65 -2.32 -3.06 -8.58
C GLN A 65 -3.35 -3.40 -9.66
N ALA A 66 -4.43 -2.62 -9.71
CA ALA A 66 -5.39 -2.61 -10.80
C ALA A 66 -5.55 -1.17 -11.35
N GLN A 67 -5.67 -1.04 -12.66
CA GLN A 67 -5.96 0.24 -13.29
C GLN A 67 -7.47 0.44 -13.45
N VAL A 68 -7.96 1.63 -13.14
CA VAL A 68 -9.36 2.03 -13.39
C VAL A 68 -9.42 3.33 -14.16
N ARG A 69 -10.43 3.49 -15.01
CA ARG A 69 -10.70 4.75 -15.72
C ARG A 69 -12.00 5.37 -15.22
N PHE A 70 -11.91 6.55 -14.63
CA PHE A 70 -13.09 7.32 -14.25
C PHE A 70 -13.44 8.36 -15.32
N SER A 71 -14.69 8.33 -15.77
CA SER A 71 -15.18 9.16 -16.89
C SER A 71 -15.85 10.45 -16.44
N THR A 72 -16.43 10.45 -15.24
CA THR A 72 -17.23 11.57 -14.71
C THR A 72 -16.53 12.20 -13.49
N PRO A 73 -15.93 13.40 -13.62
CA PRO A 73 -15.43 14.16 -12.48
C PRO A 73 -16.54 14.47 -11.48
N GLY A 74 -16.22 14.48 -10.18
CA GLY A 74 -17.17 14.80 -9.12
C GLY A 74 -18.20 13.72 -8.79
N LYS A 75 -18.32 12.66 -9.61
CA LYS A 75 -19.13 11.48 -9.26
C LYS A 75 -18.42 10.71 -8.14
N VAL A 76 -19.17 10.24 -7.14
CA VAL A 76 -18.69 9.23 -6.18
C VAL A 76 -18.76 7.86 -6.87
N TYR A 77 -17.65 7.13 -6.89
CA TYR A 77 -17.59 5.75 -7.34
C TYR A 77 -17.34 4.87 -6.12
N GLU A 78 -18.21 3.88 -5.92
CA GLU A 78 -18.02 2.85 -4.90
C GLU A 78 -17.36 1.60 -5.48
N PHE A 79 -16.51 0.94 -4.68
CA PHE A 79 -15.83 -0.28 -5.06
C PHE A 79 -15.32 -1.09 -3.87
N LYS A 80 -14.94 -2.34 -4.14
CA LYS A 80 -14.20 -3.27 -3.29
C LYS A 80 -13.04 -3.89 -4.06
N ILE A 81 -12.14 -4.49 -3.31
CA ILE A 81 -11.09 -5.36 -3.84
C ILE A 81 -11.45 -6.77 -3.41
N ALA A 82 -11.89 -7.62 -4.33
CA ALA A 82 -12.37 -8.94 -3.95
C ALA A 82 -12.12 -10.01 -5.01
N ASP A 83 -12.06 -11.27 -4.58
CA ASP A 83 -12.15 -12.41 -5.50
C ASP A 83 -13.56 -12.50 -6.14
N ALA A 84 -13.74 -13.42 -7.08
CA ALA A 84 -15.00 -13.55 -7.83
C ALA A 84 -16.18 -13.94 -6.94
N ASP A 85 -15.93 -14.74 -5.90
CA ASP A 85 -16.93 -15.32 -5.02
C ASP A 85 -17.22 -14.47 -3.78
N PHE A 86 -16.54 -13.34 -3.61
CA PHE A 86 -16.59 -12.52 -2.38
C PHE A 86 -16.22 -13.33 -1.12
N SER A 87 -15.22 -14.19 -1.23
CA SER A 87 -14.79 -15.07 -0.15
C SER A 87 -14.30 -14.28 1.06
N GLU A 88 -14.54 -14.84 2.25
CA GLU A 88 -13.89 -14.37 3.49
C GLU A 88 -12.35 -14.39 3.32
N GLY A 89 -11.68 -13.37 3.84
CA GLY A 89 -10.25 -13.12 3.62
C GLY A 89 -9.89 -12.50 2.27
N PHE A 90 -10.83 -12.46 1.31
CA PHE A 90 -10.65 -11.91 -0.03
C PHE A 90 -11.80 -10.98 -0.42
N ASN A 91 -12.47 -10.35 0.55
CA ASN A 91 -13.56 -9.40 0.32
C ASN A 91 -13.24 -8.05 0.98
N CYS A 92 -12.24 -7.36 0.44
CA CYS A 92 -11.64 -6.19 1.04
C CYS A 92 -12.46 -4.92 0.84
N GLY A 93 -12.78 -4.30 1.97
CA GLY A 93 -13.49 -3.05 2.13
C GLY A 93 -12.78 -2.13 3.11
N TYR A 94 -13.34 -0.94 3.36
CA TYR A 94 -12.77 -0.05 4.38
C TYR A 94 -12.90 -0.68 5.76
N SER A 95 -11.89 -0.47 6.60
CA SER A 95 -11.93 -0.96 7.98
C SER A 95 -12.83 -0.09 8.86
N ASP A 96 -13.73 -0.72 9.64
CA ASP A 96 -14.50 -0.03 10.67
C ASP A 96 -13.62 0.52 11.82
N SER A 97 -12.38 0.02 11.97
CA SER A 97 -11.40 0.61 12.88
C SER A 97 -10.81 1.92 12.35
N GLN A 98 -10.98 2.22 11.05
CA GLN A 98 -10.60 3.46 10.40
C GLN A 98 -11.70 3.96 9.44
N PRO A 99 -12.86 4.43 9.94
CA PRO A 99 -13.99 4.81 9.08
C PRO A 99 -13.70 5.97 8.13
N SER A 100 -12.75 6.84 8.48
CA SER A 100 -12.27 7.91 7.58
C SER A 100 -11.61 7.35 6.31
N GLY A 101 -11.22 6.08 6.31
CA GLY A 101 -10.72 5.33 5.16
C GLY A 101 -11.77 4.97 4.11
N GLN A 102 -13.07 5.16 4.40
CA GLN A 102 -14.13 4.90 3.42
C GLN A 102 -13.96 5.77 2.16
N SER A 103 -13.61 7.05 2.31
CA SER A 103 -13.37 7.95 1.19
C SER A 103 -11.88 8.06 0.93
N LEU A 104 -11.39 7.36 -0.10
CA LEU A 104 -9.98 7.39 -0.45
C LEU A 104 -9.54 8.80 -0.84
N THR A 105 -8.40 9.21 -0.30
CA THR A 105 -7.73 10.47 -0.68
C THR A 105 -6.55 10.15 -1.59
N LEU A 106 -6.41 10.91 -2.68
CA LEU A 106 -5.38 10.67 -3.69
C LEU A 106 -3.97 10.65 -3.05
N GLY A 107 -3.25 9.54 -3.23
CA GLY A 107 -1.90 9.33 -2.71
C GLY A 107 -1.81 9.08 -1.20
N GLN A 108 -2.95 9.00 -0.49
CA GLN A 108 -2.98 8.63 0.92
C GLN A 108 -3.35 7.16 1.04
N SER A 109 -2.66 6.48 1.96
CA SER A 109 -2.91 5.08 2.29
C SER A 109 -3.96 4.97 3.40
N THR A 110 -4.77 3.91 3.35
CA THR A 110 -5.75 3.61 4.40
C THR A 110 -5.88 2.11 4.62
N ARG A 111 -6.24 1.72 5.85
CA ARG A 111 -6.42 0.33 6.23
C ARG A 111 -7.69 -0.25 5.61
N ALA A 112 -7.55 -1.46 5.07
CA ALA A 112 -8.63 -2.32 4.63
C ALA A 112 -8.92 -3.42 5.65
N ASP A 113 -10.12 -3.99 5.55
CA ASP A 113 -10.51 -5.26 6.17
C ASP A 113 -11.05 -6.18 5.06
N CYS A 114 -10.42 -7.36 4.92
CA CYS A 114 -10.72 -8.36 3.89
C CYS A 114 -11.82 -9.37 4.26
N ASN A 115 -12.49 -9.17 5.39
CA ASN A 115 -13.63 -9.98 5.86
C ASN A 115 -14.95 -9.19 5.84
N THR A 116 -15.01 -8.09 5.11
CA THR A 116 -16.18 -7.20 5.11
C THR A 116 -17.25 -7.65 4.11
N ILE A 117 -18.51 -7.33 4.37
CA ILE A 117 -19.61 -7.56 3.43
C ILE A 117 -19.94 -6.26 2.69
N TYR A 118 -20.39 -5.23 3.42
CA TYR A 118 -20.96 -3.99 2.84
C TYR A 118 -20.03 -2.77 2.93
N ASN A 119 -18.79 -2.94 3.34
CA ASN A 119 -17.86 -1.83 3.57
C ASN A 119 -17.23 -1.40 2.24
N TYR A 120 -17.91 -0.56 1.46
CA TYR A 120 -17.41 -0.09 0.17
C TYR A 120 -16.41 1.06 0.35
N PHE A 121 -15.26 0.96 -0.31
CA PHE A 121 -14.44 2.15 -0.55
C PHE A 121 -15.18 3.08 -1.51
N SER A 122 -14.86 4.36 -1.42
CA SER A 122 -15.36 5.38 -2.32
C SER A 122 -14.22 6.27 -2.80
N TYR A 123 -14.33 6.75 -4.05
CA TYR A 123 -13.45 7.77 -4.57
C TYR A 123 -14.22 8.77 -5.45
N THR A 124 -13.89 10.05 -5.31
CA THR A 124 -14.43 11.14 -6.13
C THR A 124 -13.31 11.76 -6.97
N PRO A 125 -13.17 11.38 -8.25
CA PRO A 125 -12.13 11.93 -9.12
C PRO A 125 -12.40 13.40 -9.39
N ALA A 126 -11.43 14.27 -9.11
CA ALA A 126 -11.50 15.67 -9.50
C ALA A 126 -11.36 15.87 -11.02
N ILE A 127 -10.71 14.93 -11.71
CA ILE A 127 -10.42 14.98 -13.15
C ILE A 127 -10.70 13.60 -13.76
N LYS A 128 -11.27 13.57 -14.97
CA LYS A 128 -11.44 12.33 -15.73
C LYS A 128 -10.07 11.74 -16.09
N GLY A 129 -9.90 10.42 -16.01
CA GLY A 129 -8.60 9.83 -16.32
C GLY A 129 -8.43 8.41 -15.81
N SER A 130 -7.22 7.91 -16.00
CA SER A 130 -6.79 6.61 -15.48
C SER A 130 -6.13 6.78 -14.11
N TYR A 131 -6.46 5.88 -13.20
CA TYR A 131 -5.96 5.82 -11.84
C TYR A 131 -5.48 4.41 -11.56
N ILE A 132 -4.61 4.27 -10.55
CA ILE A 132 -4.13 2.99 -10.06
C ILE A 132 -4.68 2.82 -8.65
N VAL A 133 -5.41 1.73 -8.42
CA VAL A 133 -5.74 1.27 -7.08
C VAL A 133 -4.69 0.23 -6.71
N SER A 134 -4.05 0.42 -5.56
CA SER A 134 -3.06 -0.50 -4.99
C SER A 134 -3.60 -1.11 -3.71
N ILE A 135 -3.28 -2.37 -3.47
CA ILE A 135 -3.41 -3.02 -2.16
C ILE A 135 -2.07 -3.65 -1.79
N ASP A 136 -1.61 -3.38 -0.58
CA ASP A 136 -0.37 -3.86 -0.01
C ASP A 136 -0.67 -4.81 1.15
N PHE A 137 -0.26 -6.06 1.02
CA PHE A 137 -0.42 -7.14 2.00
C PHE A 137 0.85 -7.40 2.82
N SER A 138 1.76 -6.41 2.92
CA SER A 138 2.96 -6.52 3.78
C SER A 138 2.60 -6.77 5.24
N ASP A 139 1.44 -6.27 5.67
CA ASP A 139 0.70 -6.73 6.84
C ASP A 139 -0.61 -7.37 6.34
N TYR A 140 -0.72 -8.70 6.47
CA TYR A 140 -1.86 -9.45 5.95
C TYR A 140 -3.15 -9.21 6.74
N ASP A 141 -3.03 -8.91 8.04
CA ASP A 141 -4.16 -8.64 8.92
C ASP A 141 -4.64 -7.18 8.79
N GLU A 142 -3.75 -6.28 8.34
CA GLU A 142 -4.03 -4.85 8.17
C GLU A 142 -3.62 -4.31 6.79
N PRO A 143 -4.14 -4.88 5.67
CA PRO A 143 -3.71 -4.49 4.34
C PRO A 143 -4.00 -3.02 4.05
N GLN A 144 -3.14 -2.40 3.25
CA GLN A 144 -3.19 -0.96 3.00
C GLN A 144 -3.61 -0.68 1.55
N VAL A 145 -4.64 0.15 1.38
CA VAL A 145 -5.18 0.54 0.08
C VAL A 145 -4.81 1.98 -0.23
N THR A 146 -4.40 2.22 -1.48
CA THR A 146 -4.08 3.57 -1.98
C THR A 146 -4.67 3.76 -3.37
N ILE A 147 -5.07 4.99 -3.70
CA ILE A 147 -5.40 5.39 -5.06
C ILE A 147 -4.46 6.49 -5.55
N THR A 148 -3.85 6.32 -6.72
CA THR A 148 -2.95 7.30 -7.35
C THR A 148 -3.37 7.59 -8.79
N LYS A 149 -2.84 8.67 -9.37
CA LYS A 149 -2.96 8.89 -10.81
C LYS A 149 -1.99 7.96 -11.54
N LYS A 150 -2.44 7.43 -12.68
CA LYS A 150 -1.56 6.74 -13.62
C LYS A 150 -0.67 7.74 -14.38
#